data_AF-A0A7R8HDI9-F1
#
_entry.id   AF-A0A7R8HDI9-F1
#
_cell.length_a   1.000
_cell.length_b   1.000
_cell.length_c   1.000
_cell.angle_alpha   90.00
_cell.angle_beta   90.00
_cell.angle_gamma   90.00
#
_symmetry.space_group_name_H-M   'P 1'
#
loop_
_entity.id
_entity.type
_entity.pdbx_description
1 polymer ?
#
loop_
_entity_poly.entity_id
_entity_poly.type
_entity_poly.pdbx_seq_one_letter_code
_entity_poly.pdbx_strand_id
1 'polypeptide(L)'
;MSSRPPDSFTSKIKSMVWLDGGHGGKKNTWITDEGVLKGFRKNYPDIDLEVRVTPYQVNDKNKPWVGHEEEVFSNTLSTFGFFKRQLYFENDTSLDAHFNIINTLVDEKPE
;
A
#
# COMPACT_ATOMS: atom_id res chain seq x y z
N MET A 1 -14.46 20.27 2.76
CA MET A 1 -15.69 19.63 3.26
C MET A 1 -15.63 18.15 2.89
N SER A 2 -15.62 17.26 3.88
CA SER A 2 -15.62 15.82 3.65
C SER A 2 -16.93 15.43 2.98
N SER A 3 -16.87 14.74 1.84
CA SER A 3 -18.01 14.33 1.00
C SER A 3 -18.77 13.13 1.56
N ARG A 4 -18.42 12.69 2.76
CA ARG A 4 -18.68 11.36 3.26
C ARG A 4 -19.70 11.37 4.41
N PRO A 5 -20.78 10.58 4.34
CA PRO A 5 -21.76 10.51 5.43
C PRO A 5 -21.12 9.96 6.72
N PRO A 6 -21.37 10.57 7.90
CA PRO A 6 -20.78 10.17 9.17
C PRO A 6 -21.01 8.69 9.54
N ASP A 7 -22.16 8.12 9.18
CA ASP A 7 -22.55 6.75 9.55
C ASP A 7 -22.36 5.70 8.45
N SER A 8 -21.73 6.08 7.33
CA SER A 8 -21.45 5.14 6.23
C SER A 8 -20.48 4.03 6.64
N PHE A 9 -20.60 2.83 6.06
CA PHE A 9 -19.69 1.71 6.36
C PHE A 9 -18.23 2.13 6.33
N THR A 10 -17.83 2.87 5.28
CA THR A 10 -16.43 3.22 5.13
C THR A 10 -15.93 4.18 6.23
N SER A 11 -16.79 4.84 7.05
CA SER A 11 -16.38 5.89 8.03
C SER A 11 -15.85 5.28 9.32
N LYS A 12 -16.20 4.01 9.48
CA LYS A 12 -15.72 3.11 10.50
C LYS A 12 -14.35 2.55 10.15
N ILE A 13 -13.89 2.66 8.90
CA ILE A 13 -12.53 2.27 8.51
C ILE A 13 -11.57 3.35 9.02
N LYS A 14 -10.63 2.94 9.88
CA LYS A 14 -9.61 3.82 10.47
C LYS A 14 -8.24 3.62 9.85
N SER A 15 -7.92 2.39 9.46
CA SER A 15 -6.64 2.04 8.87
C SER A 15 -6.84 1.09 7.69
N MET A 16 -5.95 1.19 6.72
CA MET A 16 -5.82 0.28 5.59
C MET A 16 -4.35 -0.06 5.40
N VAL A 17 -4.05 -1.35 5.24
CA VAL A 17 -2.73 -1.81 4.81
C VAL A 17 -2.83 -2.34 3.39
N TRP A 18 -1.98 -1.84 2.50
CA TRP A 18 -1.88 -2.28 1.12
C TRP A 18 -0.69 -3.24 0.95
N LEU A 19 -0.95 -4.37 0.29
CA LEU A 19 0.02 -5.39 -0.08
C LEU A 19 -0.08 -5.66 -1.59
N ASP A 20 1.02 -6.04 -2.23
CA ASP A 20 0.97 -6.56 -3.60
C ASP A 20 0.28 -7.93 -3.63
N GLY A 21 -0.63 -8.13 -4.59
CA GLY A 21 -1.31 -9.39 -4.84
C GLY A 21 -0.53 -10.36 -5.74
N GLY A 22 0.64 -9.95 -6.25
CA GLY A 22 1.50 -10.79 -7.10
C GLY A 22 1.07 -10.79 -8.57
N HIS A 23 0.67 -9.64 -9.11
CA HIS A 23 0.25 -9.57 -10.52
C HIS A 23 1.41 -9.88 -11.48
N GLY A 24 1.31 -11.00 -12.22
CA GLY A 24 2.31 -11.41 -13.22
C GLY A 24 2.36 -10.58 -14.51
N GLY A 25 1.58 -9.50 -14.60
CA GLY A 25 1.57 -8.61 -15.76
C GLY A 25 2.85 -7.78 -15.89
N LYS A 26 3.05 -7.20 -17.08
CA LYS A 26 4.22 -6.32 -17.38
C LYS A 26 3.95 -4.82 -17.17
N LYS A 27 2.74 -4.48 -16.73
CA LYS A 27 2.24 -3.12 -16.48
C LYS A 27 0.95 -3.22 -15.68
N ASN A 28 0.53 -2.12 -15.09
CA ASN A 28 -0.68 -2.01 -14.29
C ASN A 28 -0.68 -3.01 -13.11
N THR A 29 0.51 -3.29 -12.57
CA THR A 29 0.73 -4.09 -11.36
C THR A 29 0.38 -3.28 -10.11
N TRP A 30 0.54 -1.96 -10.17
CA TRP A 30 0.01 -1.02 -9.19
C TRP A 30 -0.92 -0.01 -9.84
N ILE A 31 -1.79 0.59 -9.03
CA ILE A 31 -2.64 1.70 -9.49
C ILE A 31 -1.75 2.93 -9.63
N THR A 32 -1.61 3.48 -10.83
CA THR A 32 -0.77 4.69 -11.06
C THR A 32 -1.58 5.88 -11.59
N ASP A 33 -2.90 5.71 -11.77
CA ASP A 33 -3.78 6.80 -12.15
C ASP A 33 -3.89 7.81 -10.99
N GLU A 34 -3.25 8.97 -11.15
CA GLU A 34 -3.25 10.01 -10.13
C GLU A 34 -4.65 10.53 -9.80
N GLY A 35 -5.56 10.57 -10.76
CA GLY A 35 -6.93 11.03 -10.55
C GLY A 35 -7.68 10.12 -9.57
N VAL A 36 -7.51 8.80 -9.75
CA VAL A 36 -8.05 7.78 -8.84
C VAL A 36 -7.43 7.90 -7.45
N LEU A 37 -6.10 7.96 -7.34
CA LEU A 37 -5.40 8.00 -6.05
C LEU A 37 -5.67 9.30 -5.27
N LYS A 38 -5.60 10.45 -5.94
CA LYS A 38 -5.93 11.76 -5.34
C LYS A 38 -7.41 11.83 -4.98
N GLY A 39 -8.28 11.29 -5.83
CA GLY A 39 -9.72 11.15 -5.53
C GLY A 39 -9.96 10.31 -4.27
N PHE A 40 -9.27 9.18 -4.14
CA PHE A 40 -9.32 8.35 -2.94
C PHE A 40 -8.88 9.12 -1.70
N ARG A 41 -7.68 9.73 -1.70
CA ARG A 41 -7.19 10.48 -0.52
C ARG A 41 -8.07 11.67 -0.15
N LYS A 42 -8.61 12.37 -1.15
CA LYS A 42 -9.52 13.51 -0.92
C LYS A 42 -10.84 13.09 -0.26
N ASN A 43 -11.39 11.93 -0.65
CA ASN A 43 -12.65 11.42 -0.10
C ASN A 43 -12.46 10.68 1.24
N TYR A 44 -11.25 10.20 1.51
CA TYR A 44 -10.91 9.41 2.70
C TYR A 44 -9.67 9.94 3.43
N PRO A 45 -9.67 11.20 3.88
CA PRO A 45 -8.49 11.82 4.51
C PRO A 45 -8.18 11.24 5.89
N ASP A 46 -9.17 10.66 6.56
CA ASP A 46 -9.09 10.16 7.93
C ASP A 46 -8.75 8.65 8.01
N ILE A 47 -8.40 8.03 6.88
CA ILE A 47 -7.91 6.64 6.85
C ILE A 47 -6.39 6.68 6.87
N ASP A 48 -5.82 6.11 7.94
CA ASP A 48 -4.39 5.85 8.04
C ASP A 48 -4.02 4.80 7.00
N LEU A 49 -3.12 5.14 6.08
CA LEU A 49 -2.73 4.24 5.01
C LEU A 49 -1.30 3.78 5.21
N GLU A 50 -1.10 2.47 5.20
CA GLU A 50 0.22 1.86 5.19
C GLU A 50 0.42 1.02 3.93
N VAL A 51 1.58 1.16 3.29
CA VAL A 51 2.01 0.33 2.18
C VAL A 51 3.18 -0.52 2.67
N ARG A 52 3.02 -1.84 2.64
CA ARG A 52 4.08 -2.77 3.05
C ARG A 52 4.56 -3.56 1.86
N VAL A 53 5.88 -3.56 1.66
CA VAL A 53 6.52 -4.20 0.51
C VAL A 53 7.76 -4.99 0.95
N THR A 54 8.27 -5.86 0.08
CA THR A 54 9.53 -6.58 0.29
C THR A 54 10.49 -6.40 -0.90
N PRO A 55 11.80 -6.61 -0.71
CA PRO A 55 12.77 -6.59 -1.80
C PRO A 55 12.44 -7.54 -2.96
N TYR A 56 11.85 -8.72 -2.67
CA TYR A 56 11.36 -9.64 -3.70
C TYR A 56 10.45 -8.95 -4.72
N GLN A 57 9.66 -7.97 -4.27
CA GLN A 57 8.70 -7.26 -5.09
C GLN A 57 9.31 -6.01 -5.74
N VAL A 58 9.81 -5.06 -4.93
CA VAL A 58 10.20 -3.72 -5.43
C VAL A 58 11.60 -3.67 -6.01
N ASN A 59 12.45 -4.65 -5.69
CA ASN A 59 13.84 -4.73 -6.16
C ASN A 59 14.05 -5.85 -7.20
N ASP A 60 12.99 -6.47 -7.73
CA ASP A 60 13.10 -7.51 -8.76
C ASP A 60 13.63 -6.92 -10.07
N LYS A 61 14.89 -7.21 -10.38
CA LYS A 61 15.57 -6.78 -11.62
C LYS A 61 14.90 -7.32 -12.89
N ASN A 62 14.16 -8.42 -12.80
CA ASN A 62 13.42 -8.99 -13.93
C ASN A 62 12.07 -8.31 -14.14
N LYS A 63 11.56 -7.62 -13.11
CA LYS A 63 10.27 -6.92 -13.11
C LYS A 63 10.41 -5.48 -12.59
N PRO A 64 11.28 -4.65 -13.19
CA PRO A 64 11.58 -3.31 -12.69
C PRO A 64 10.35 -2.38 -12.69
N TRP A 65 9.35 -2.65 -13.52
CA TRP A 65 8.10 -1.89 -13.54
C TRP A 65 7.32 -2.00 -12.23
N VAL A 66 7.43 -3.11 -11.48
CA VAL A 66 6.70 -3.28 -10.22
C VAL A 66 7.17 -2.26 -9.18
N GLY A 67 8.49 -2.12 -9.01
CA GLY A 67 9.07 -1.12 -8.12
C GLY A 67 8.75 0.31 -8.57
N HIS A 68 8.80 0.57 -9.88
CA HIS A 68 8.47 1.90 -10.41
C HIS A 68 7.00 2.29 -10.22
N GLU A 69 6.07 1.38 -10.51
CA GLU A 69 4.64 1.65 -10.33
C GLU A 69 4.27 1.75 -8.84
N GLU A 70 4.91 0.96 -7.96
CA GLU A 70 4.77 1.11 -6.51
C GLU A 70 5.26 2.46 -6.01
N GLU A 71 6.41 2.94 -6.50
CA GLU A 71 6.94 4.26 -6.16
C GLU A 71 5.94 5.37 -6.56
N VAL A 72 5.37 5.31 -7.76
CA VAL A 72 4.34 6.26 -8.21
C VAL A 72 3.09 6.20 -7.32
N PHE A 73 2.63 4.99 -6.98
CA PHE A 73 1.49 4.79 -6.07
C PHE A 73 1.74 5.41 -4.69
N SER A 74 2.86 5.06 -4.06
CA SER A 74 3.24 5.53 -2.73
C SER A 74 3.45 7.05 -2.70
N ASN A 75 4.14 7.61 -3.69
CA ASN A 75 4.37 9.05 -3.79
C ASN A 75 3.06 9.82 -4.01
N THR A 76 2.11 9.27 -4.75
CA THR A 76 0.82 9.94 -4.97
C THR A 76 -0.03 9.93 -3.70
N LEU A 77 -0.05 8.82 -2.96
CA LEU A 77 -0.88 8.68 -1.75
C LEU A 77 -0.32 9.42 -0.53
N SER A 78 0.98 9.67 -0.48
CA SER A 78 1.64 10.43 0.59
C SER A 78 1.27 11.92 0.62
N THR A 79 0.60 12.43 -0.41
CA THR A 79 0.30 13.86 -0.58
C THR A 79 -0.73 14.42 0.41
N PHE A 80 -1.55 13.59 1.05
CA PHE A 80 -2.59 14.01 1.99
C PHE A 80 -2.74 13.00 3.11
N GLY A 81 -3.03 13.43 4.36
CA GLY A 81 -3.32 12.57 5.51
C GLY A 81 -2.13 11.74 6.01
N PHE A 82 -2.36 10.85 6.97
CA PHE A 82 -1.31 9.92 7.43
C PHE A 82 -1.03 8.87 6.35
N PHE A 83 0.26 8.70 6.02
CA PHE A 83 0.74 7.71 5.08
C PHE A 83 2.07 7.16 5.58
N LYS A 84 2.25 5.83 5.49
CA LYS A 84 3.49 5.15 5.83
C LYS A 84 3.81 4.12 4.76
N ARG A 85 5.05 4.13 4.26
CA ARG A 85 5.60 3.05 3.44
C ARG A 85 6.66 2.31 4.24
N GLN A 86 6.57 0.98 4.32
CA GLN A 86 7.53 0.16 5.05
C GLN A 86 8.05 -0.98 4.17
N LEU A 87 9.39 -1.07 4.09
CA LEU A 87 10.10 -2.18 3.48
C LEU A 87 10.37 -3.22 4.56
N TYR A 88 9.89 -4.44 4.35
CA TYR A 88 10.12 -5.57 5.26
C TYR A 88 11.13 -6.55 4.67
N PHE A 89 11.88 -7.20 5.56
CA PHE A 89 12.85 -8.23 5.21
C PHE A 89 13.91 -7.72 4.20
N GLU A 90 14.50 -6.55 4.45
CA GLU A 90 15.40 -5.85 3.50
C GLU A 90 16.54 -6.72 2.95
N ASN A 91 16.99 -7.69 3.73
CA ASN A 91 18.10 -8.59 3.38
C ASN A 91 17.63 -9.93 2.77
N ASP A 92 16.33 -10.14 2.57
CA ASP A 92 15.75 -11.37 2.05
C ASP A 92 14.89 -11.09 0.80
N THR A 93 15.38 -11.54 -0.35
CA THR A 93 14.73 -11.41 -1.64
C THR A 93 13.95 -12.66 -2.04
N SER A 94 13.66 -13.56 -1.11
CA SER A 94 12.90 -14.77 -1.38
C SER A 94 11.39 -14.49 -1.49
N LEU A 95 10.71 -15.36 -2.23
CA LEU A 95 9.25 -15.38 -2.29
C LEU A 95 8.64 -15.73 -0.92
N ASP A 96 9.31 -16.57 -0.13
CA ASP A 96 8.88 -16.93 1.22
C ASP A 96 8.86 -15.70 2.15
N ALA A 97 9.90 -14.86 2.10
CA ALA A 97 9.92 -13.60 2.83
C ALA A 97 8.81 -12.64 2.37
N HIS A 98 8.51 -12.61 1.07
CA HIS A 98 7.37 -11.85 0.57
C HIS A 98 6.04 -12.31 1.17
N PHE A 99 5.75 -13.61 1.20
CA PHE A 99 4.54 -14.12 1.84
C PHE A 99 4.50 -13.87 3.35
N ASN A 100 5.66 -13.89 4.02
CA ASN A 100 5.76 -13.61 5.44
C ASN A 100 5.35 -12.18 5.82
N ILE A 101 5.18 -11.27 4.85
CA ILE A 101 4.67 -9.92 5.11
C ILE A 101 3.27 -9.94 5.73
N ILE A 102 2.46 -10.97 5.44
CA ILE A 102 1.11 -11.13 6.02
C ILE A 102 1.18 -11.23 7.54
N ASN A 103 2.21 -11.87 8.08
CA ASN A 103 2.39 -12.02 9.53
C ASN A 103 2.73 -10.69 10.23
N THR A 104 3.09 -9.65 9.48
CA THR A 104 3.29 -8.31 10.02
C THR A 104 1.97 -7.60 10.32
N LEU A 105 0.85 -8.04 9.73
CA LEU A 105 -0.49 -7.42 9.91
C LEU A 105 -1.11 -7.72 11.28
N VAL A 106 -0.59 -8.74 11.98
CA VAL A 106 -1.04 -9.05 13.32
C VAL A 106 -0.39 -8.03 14.26
N ASP A 107 -1.17 -7.04 14.68
CA ASP A 107 -0.78 -6.23 15.82
C ASP A 107 -0.66 -7.18 17.02
N GLU A 108 0.54 -7.28 17.62
CA GLU A 108 0.64 -7.89 18.95
C GLU A 108 -0.34 -7.14 19.84
N LYS A 109 -1.35 -7.85 20.37
CA LYS A 109 -2.21 -7.28 21.39
C LYS A 109 -1.28 -6.80 22.51
N PRO A 110 -1.35 -5.53 22.94
CA PRO A 110 -0.75 -5.16 24.20
C PRO A 110 -1.38 -6.06 25.27
N GLU A 111 -0.55 -6.77 26.03
CA GLU A 111 -0.98 -7.51 27.23
C GLU A 111 -1.66 -6.58 28.25
#